data_AF-A0A0C2J0Z5-F1
#
_entry.id   AF-A0A0C2J0Z5-F1
#
_cell.length_a   1.000
_cell.length_b   1.000
_cell.length_c   1.000
_cell.angle_alpha   90.00
_cell.angle_beta   90.00
_cell.angle_gamma   90.00
#
_symmetry.space_group_name_H-M   'P 1'
#
loop_
_entity.id
_entity.type
_entity.pdbx_description
1 polymer ?
#
loop_
_entity_poly.entity_id
_entity_poly.type
_entity_poly.pdbx_seq_one_letter_code
_entity_poly.pdbx_strand_id
1 'polypeptide(L)'
;MITSILAITFIICRSGESNLKRITQDDDYVQLRKIDQRFREEKIKISISAGHKNFKFCHDNSKDLVYIWTWSNKTDKKQESILYVVDLVDQGFYHIKNSQIKNNMVVESMLCSSGILIFTLVNQRGIWTRDHTKDEMFFDKIGNVHEVFISPYDPKSISLITEQNKIYLLNLTINKWSLLFENSTNPQW
;
A
#
# COMPACT_ATOMS: atom_id res chain seq x y z
N MET A 1 -29.43 -14.37 2.90
CA MET A 1 -27.98 -14.10 2.97
C MET A 1 -27.65 -12.98 2.00
N ILE A 2 -27.41 -11.77 2.48
CA ILE A 2 -26.95 -10.66 1.64
C ILE A 2 -25.42 -10.75 1.65
N THR A 3 -24.82 -11.24 0.56
CA THR A 3 -23.37 -11.13 0.35
C THR A 3 -23.05 -9.68 0.12
N SER A 4 -22.48 -9.01 1.12
CA SER A 4 -21.96 -7.65 1.00
C SER A 4 -20.88 -7.60 -0.09
N ILE A 5 -21.23 -7.07 -1.25
CA ILE A 5 -20.28 -6.74 -2.32
C ILE A 5 -19.68 -5.40 -1.93
N LEU A 6 -18.44 -5.40 -1.43
CA LEU A 6 -17.69 -4.18 -1.26
C LEU A 6 -17.26 -3.69 -2.65
N ALA A 7 -17.91 -2.66 -3.17
CA ALA A 7 -17.51 -2.01 -4.40
C ALA A 7 -16.37 -1.04 -4.07
N ILE A 8 -15.19 -1.27 -4.64
CA ILE A 8 -14.12 -0.28 -4.59
C ILE A 8 -14.37 0.71 -5.72
N THR A 9 -14.83 1.89 -5.37
CA THR A 9 -15.03 2.98 -6.32
C THR A 9 -13.73 3.75 -6.47
N PHE A 10 -12.98 3.47 -7.54
CA PHE A 10 -11.92 4.37 -7.98
C PHE A 10 -12.53 5.42 -8.91
N ILE A 11 -12.54 6.68 -8.46
CA ILE A 11 -12.88 7.81 -9.31
C ILE A 11 -11.59 8.24 -10.01
N ILE A 12 -11.33 7.70 -11.20
CA ILE A 12 -10.30 8.24 -12.10
C ILE A 12 -11.02 9.19 -13.06
N CYS A 13 -10.97 10.50 -12.77
CA CYS A 13 -11.47 11.54 -13.67
C CYS A 13 -10.55 11.63 -14.88
N ARG A 14 -11.02 11.20 -16.05
CA ARG A 14 -10.32 11.39 -17.33
C ARG A 14 -10.81 12.67 -17.99
N SER A 15 -9.95 13.69 -18.00
CA SER A 15 -10.06 14.84 -18.89
C SER A 15 -8.90 14.79 -19.87
N GLY A 16 -9.18 14.58 -21.16
CA GLY A 16 -8.23 14.80 -22.26
C GLY A 16 -7.60 13.53 -22.84
N GLU A 17 -7.62 13.44 -24.17
CA GLU A 17 -6.92 12.43 -24.97
C GLU A 17 -5.40 12.55 -24.76
N SER A 18 -4.80 11.64 -24.00
CA SER A 18 -3.35 11.44 -24.00
C SER A 18 -3.00 10.00 -24.35
N ASN A 19 -2.22 9.86 -25.41
CA ASN A 19 -1.66 8.61 -25.94
C ASN A 19 -0.51 8.10 -25.07
N LEU A 20 -0.77 7.83 -23.79
CA LEU A 20 0.22 7.25 -22.88
C LEU A 20 -0.07 5.75 -22.64
N LYS A 21 0.98 4.97 -22.86
CA LYS A 21 1.06 3.50 -22.82
C LYS A 21 0.28 2.93 -21.63
N ARG A 22 -0.92 2.45 -21.93
CA ARG A 22 -1.73 1.55 -21.11
C ARG A 22 -0.86 0.41 -20.59
N ILE A 23 -1.01 0.13 -19.31
CA ILE A 23 -0.69 -1.15 -18.69
C ILE A 23 -1.06 -2.27 -19.66
N THR A 24 -0.10 -3.16 -19.90
CA THR A 24 -0.31 -4.56 -20.25
C THR A 24 -1.46 -5.07 -19.38
N GLN A 25 -2.66 -5.04 -19.94
CA GLN A 25 -3.89 -5.57 -19.35
C GLN A 25 -3.61 -7.04 -19.04
N ASP A 26 -3.24 -7.32 -17.80
CA ASP A 26 -3.25 -8.66 -17.26
C ASP A 26 -4.74 -8.98 -17.01
N ASP A 27 -5.43 -9.31 -18.10
CA ASP A 27 -6.89 -9.50 -18.18
C ASP A 27 -7.38 -10.62 -17.23
N ASP A 28 -6.47 -11.41 -16.67
CA ASP A 28 -6.76 -12.53 -15.78
C ASP A 28 -7.13 -12.11 -14.34
N TYR A 29 -6.74 -10.92 -13.87
CA TYR A 29 -6.80 -10.60 -12.42
C TYR A 29 -7.94 -9.67 -12.00
N VAL A 30 -8.45 -8.86 -12.94
CA VAL A 30 -9.60 -8.00 -12.70
C VAL A 30 -10.68 -8.43 -13.69
N GLN A 31 -11.70 -9.16 -13.21
CA GLN A 31 -12.96 -9.19 -13.95
C GLN A 31 -13.52 -7.78 -13.96
N LEU A 32 -13.14 -6.99 -14.96
CA LEU A 32 -13.62 -5.64 -15.19
C LEU A 32 -15.12 -5.69 -15.47
N ARG A 33 -15.95 -5.83 -14.42
CA ARG A 33 -17.34 -5.37 -14.48
C ARG A 33 -17.26 -3.86 -14.56
N LYS A 34 -17.23 -3.37 -15.80
CA LYS A 34 -17.39 -1.95 -16.11
C LYS A 34 -18.77 -1.56 -15.61
N ILE A 35 -18.82 -0.87 -14.48
CA ILE A 35 -20.01 -0.14 -14.09
C ILE A 35 -19.77 1.30 -14.54
N ASP A 36 -20.56 1.73 -15.53
CA ASP A 36 -20.61 3.13 -15.92
C ASP A 36 -21.46 3.85 -14.88
N GLN A 37 -20.82 4.65 -14.02
CA GLN A 37 -21.52 5.58 -13.13
C GLN A 37 -21.26 7.01 -13.57
N ARG A 38 -22.23 7.89 -13.35
CA ARG A 38 -22.05 9.33 -13.56
C ARG A 38 -21.87 10.02 -12.22
N PHE A 39 -20.85 10.84 -12.08
CA PHE A 39 -20.67 11.74 -10.95
C PHE A 39 -20.33 13.12 -11.49
N ARG A 40 -21.13 14.14 -11.14
CA ARG A 40 -20.97 15.51 -11.67
C ARG A 40 -20.83 15.56 -13.19
N GLU A 41 -21.70 14.84 -13.89
CA GLU A 41 -21.74 14.73 -15.37
C GLU A 41 -20.58 13.96 -16.03
N GLU A 42 -19.53 13.62 -15.29
CA GLU A 42 -18.43 12.80 -15.79
C GLU A 42 -18.72 11.30 -15.67
N LYS A 43 -18.33 10.54 -16.70
CA LYS A 43 -18.41 9.07 -16.68
C LYS A 43 -17.23 8.51 -15.89
N ILE A 44 -17.52 7.86 -14.77
CA ILE A 44 -16.55 7.12 -13.98
C ILE A 44 -16.60 5.65 -14.39
N LYS A 45 -15.43 5.08 -14.68
CA LYS A 45 -15.27 3.65 -14.94
C LYS A 45 -14.88 2.93 -13.65
N ILE A 46 -15.83 2.21 -13.07
CA ILE A 46 -15.58 1.39 -11.87
C ILE A 46 -15.11 0.00 -12.29
N SER A 47 -14.10 -0.51 -11.59
CA SER A 47 -13.50 -1.82 -11.81
C SER A 47 -13.60 -2.64 -10.52
N ILE A 48 -14.15 -3.85 -10.57
CA ILE A 48 -14.40 -4.70 -9.40
C ILE A 48 -13.57 -5.97 -9.52
N SER A 49 -12.71 -6.29 -8.54
CA SER A 49 -12.06 -7.62 -8.52
C SER A 49 -13.06 -8.67 -8.05
N ALA A 50 -13.30 -9.71 -8.86
CA ALA A 50 -14.15 -10.84 -8.47
C ALA A 50 -13.41 -11.86 -7.58
N GLY A 51 -12.08 -11.79 -7.48
CA GLY A 51 -11.24 -12.79 -6.83
C GLY A 51 -10.80 -12.41 -5.42
N HIS A 52 -10.43 -11.15 -5.21
CA HIS A 52 -9.96 -10.66 -3.92
C HIS A 52 -11.10 -10.03 -3.14
N LYS A 53 -11.29 -10.46 -1.89
CA LYS A 53 -12.37 -9.99 -1.02
C LYS A 53 -11.89 -9.09 0.10
N ASN A 54 -10.59 -9.11 0.36
CA ASN A 54 -10.00 -8.38 1.46
C ASN A 54 -9.06 -7.31 0.92
N PHE A 55 -9.15 -6.12 1.51
CA PHE A 55 -8.41 -4.96 1.08
C PHE A 55 -7.93 -4.17 2.29
N LYS A 56 -6.73 -3.61 2.17
CA LYS A 56 -6.26 -2.48 2.98
C LYS A 56 -5.79 -1.41 2.01
N PHE A 57 -6.03 -0.16 2.35
CA PHE A 57 -5.57 0.95 1.54
C PHE A 57 -4.91 1.99 2.41
N CYS A 58 -4.04 2.78 1.79
CA CYS A 58 -3.49 3.97 2.38
C CYS A 58 -3.47 5.08 1.34
N HIS A 59 -4.00 6.24 1.71
CA HIS A 59 -4.03 7.42 0.85
C HIS A 59 -3.02 8.45 1.34
N ASP A 60 -2.02 8.72 0.52
CA ASP A 60 -1.04 9.77 0.75
C ASP A 60 -1.51 11.05 0.06
N ASN A 61 -2.22 11.89 0.82
CA ASN A 61 -2.75 13.17 0.33
C ASN A 61 -1.65 14.13 -0.16
N SER A 62 -0.41 13.97 0.29
CA SER A 62 0.67 14.91 -0.07
C SER A 62 1.27 14.65 -1.45
N LYS A 63 1.02 13.45 -1.99
CA LYS A 63 1.45 13.01 -3.32
C LYS A 63 0.31 12.56 -4.20
N ASP A 64 -0.92 12.65 -3.69
CA ASP A 64 -2.12 12.11 -4.33
C ASP A 64 -1.94 10.65 -4.80
N LEU A 65 -1.33 9.83 -3.93
CA LEU A 65 -1.08 8.41 -4.17
C LEU A 65 -2.01 7.54 -3.33
N VAL A 66 -2.64 6.54 -3.94
CA VAL A 66 -3.44 5.53 -3.23
C VAL A 66 -2.76 4.17 -3.34
N TYR A 67 -2.29 3.64 -2.22
CA TYR A 67 -1.78 2.28 -2.12
C TYR A 67 -2.92 1.34 -1.77
N ILE A 68 -3.04 0.21 -2.47
CA ILE A 68 -4.08 -0.80 -2.21
C ILE A 68 -3.43 -2.16 -2.09
N TRP A 69 -3.44 -2.73 -0.90
CA TRP A 69 -3.15 -4.15 -0.72
C TRP A 69 -4.43 -4.95 -0.85
N THR A 70 -4.36 -6.06 -1.58
CA THR A 70 -5.47 -6.99 -1.69
C THR A 70 -5.00 -8.43 -1.60
N TRP A 71 -5.86 -9.30 -1.05
CA TRP A 71 -5.57 -10.73 -1.00
C TRP A 71 -6.84 -11.58 -1.11
N SER A 72 -6.67 -12.83 -1.57
CA SER A 72 -7.75 -13.80 -1.70
C SER A 72 -7.49 -15.03 -0.85
N ASN A 73 -8.49 -15.41 -0.06
CA ASN A 73 -8.50 -16.69 0.65
C ASN A 73 -9.30 -17.69 -0.18
N LYS A 74 -8.79 -18.09 -1.35
CA LYS A 74 -9.38 -19.21 -2.10
C LYS A 74 -8.79 -20.51 -1.58
N THR A 75 -9.64 -21.48 -1.28
CA THR A 75 -9.27 -22.81 -0.77
C THR A 75 -8.57 -23.68 -1.82
N ASP A 76 -8.85 -23.44 -3.11
CA ASP A 76 -8.42 -24.35 -4.20
C ASP A 76 -7.42 -23.73 -5.18
N LYS A 77 -6.99 -22.48 -4.96
CA LYS A 77 -5.91 -21.83 -5.72
C LYS A 77 -4.89 -21.25 -4.75
N LYS A 78 -3.62 -21.14 -5.16
CA LYS A 78 -2.60 -20.39 -4.40
C LYS A 78 -3.25 -19.08 -3.94
N GLN A 79 -3.20 -18.78 -2.64
CA GLN A 79 -3.66 -17.46 -2.21
C GLN A 79 -2.76 -16.44 -2.93
N GLU A 80 -3.33 -15.32 -3.29
CA GLU A 80 -2.62 -14.30 -4.05
C GLU A 80 -2.79 -13.00 -3.30
N SER A 81 -1.68 -12.32 -3.09
CA SER A 81 -1.59 -11.03 -2.43
C SER A 81 -0.89 -10.06 -3.36
N ILE A 82 -1.52 -8.92 -3.63
CA ILE A 82 -1.04 -7.94 -4.61
C ILE A 82 -1.11 -6.55 -3.98
N LEU A 83 -0.06 -5.76 -4.20
CA LEU A 83 -0.03 -4.34 -3.87
C LEU A 83 -0.19 -3.53 -5.16
N TYR A 84 -1.19 -2.66 -5.20
CA TYR A 84 -1.41 -1.68 -6.26
C TYR A 84 -1.05 -0.27 -5.78
N VAL A 85 -0.71 0.58 -6.74
CA VAL A 85 -0.55 2.02 -6.58
C VAL A 85 -1.42 2.70 -7.62
N VAL A 86 -2.26 3.63 -7.16
CA VAL A 86 -2.96 4.58 -8.02
C VAL A 86 -2.27 5.91 -7.86
N ASP A 87 -1.78 6.44 -8.97
CA ASP A 87 -1.25 7.80 -9.04
C ASP A 87 -2.35 8.70 -9.59
N LEU A 88 -2.88 9.60 -8.76
CA LEU A 88 -3.99 10.46 -9.17
C LEU A 88 -3.51 11.67 -9.98
N VAL A 89 -2.24 12.07 -9.85
CA VAL A 89 -1.65 13.16 -10.64
C VAL A 89 -1.41 12.69 -12.06
N ASP A 90 -0.73 11.55 -12.21
CA ASP A 90 -0.40 10.98 -13.52
C ASP A 90 -1.52 10.09 -14.09
N GLN A 91 -2.62 9.92 -13.35
CA GLN A 91 -3.73 9.01 -13.67
C GLN A 91 -3.27 7.58 -13.93
N GLY A 92 -2.21 7.17 -13.22
CA GLY A 92 -1.55 5.89 -13.34
C GLY A 92 -2.17 4.81 -12.45
N PHE A 93 -2.10 3.57 -12.90
CA PHE A 93 -2.47 2.41 -12.08
C PHE A 93 -1.42 1.32 -12.23
N TYR A 94 -0.72 0.98 -11.17
CA TYR A 94 0.42 0.07 -11.23
C TYR A 94 0.24 -1.03 -10.20
N HIS A 95 0.76 -2.23 -10.48
CA HIS A 95 0.92 -3.26 -9.46
C HIS A 95 2.41 -3.39 -9.15
N ILE A 96 2.74 -3.46 -7.87
CA ILE A 96 4.12 -3.63 -7.42
C ILE A 96 4.40 -5.12 -7.31
N LYS A 97 5.29 -5.61 -8.18
CA LYS A 97 5.85 -6.97 -8.05
C LYS A 97 7.08 -6.91 -7.15
N ASN A 98 7.00 -7.55 -5.99
CA ASN A 98 8.18 -7.81 -5.17
C ASN A 98 8.30 -9.31 -4.92
N SER A 99 9.37 -9.93 -5.43
CA SER A 99 9.61 -11.37 -5.33
C SER A 99 9.82 -11.86 -3.90
N GLN A 100 10.18 -10.97 -2.97
CA GLN A 100 10.39 -11.31 -1.56
C GLN A 100 9.08 -11.33 -0.77
N ILE A 101 8.03 -10.65 -1.26
CA ILE A 101 6.70 -10.76 -0.70
C ILE A 101 6.13 -12.08 -1.17
N LYS A 102 6.03 -13.04 -0.25
CA LYS A 102 5.39 -14.31 -0.54
C LYS A 102 3.92 -14.07 -0.91
N ASN A 103 3.45 -14.85 -1.88
CA ASN A 103 2.02 -15.03 -2.09
C ASN A 103 1.39 -15.47 -0.76
N ASN A 104 0.15 -15.04 -0.50
CA ASN A 104 -0.64 -15.39 0.69
C ASN A 104 -0.43 -14.48 1.91
N MET A 105 0.30 -13.37 1.79
CA MET A 105 0.54 -12.50 2.95
C MET A 105 -0.63 -11.55 3.21
N VAL A 106 -0.97 -11.40 4.48
CA VAL A 106 -1.98 -10.46 4.96
C VAL A 106 -1.27 -9.24 5.53
N VAL A 107 -1.65 -8.04 5.11
CA VAL A 107 -1.14 -6.81 5.72
C VAL A 107 -1.76 -6.59 7.09
N GLU A 108 -0.93 -6.46 8.11
CA GLU A 108 -1.32 -6.19 9.48
C GLU A 108 -1.52 -4.68 9.71
N SER A 109 -0.53 -3.86 9.40
CA SER A 109 -0.63 -2.40 9.44
C SER A 109 -0.13 -1.79 8.12
N MET A 110 -0.71 -0.65 7.74
CA MET A 110 -0.32 0.11 6.55
C MET A 110 -0.44 1.60 6.82
N LEU A 111 0.61 2.34 6.49
CA LEU A 111 0.75 3.78 6.68
C LEU A 111 1.46 4.36 5.46
N CYS A 112 1.13 5.59 5.08
CA CYS A 112 1.76 6.25 3.95
C CYS A 112 1.73 7.77 4.14
N SER A 113 2.80 8.42 3.69
CA SER A 113 2.95 9.87 3.68
C SER A 113 4.15 10.27 2.84
N SER A 114 4.04 11.37 2.10
CA SER A 114 5.14 12.01 1.37
C SER A 114 5.91 11.10 0.40
N GLY A 115 5.19 10.20 -0.26
CA GLY A 115 5.68 9.22 -1.22
C GLY A 115 6.20 7.94 -0.58
N ILE A 116 6.09 7.82 0.75
CA ILE A 116 6.61 6.69 1.51
C ILE A 116 5.43 5.81 1.90
N LEU A 117 5.49 4.52 1.57
CA LEU A 117 4.57 3.50 2.07
C LEU A 117 5.32 2.62 3.07
N ILE A 118 4.71 2.42 4.24
CA ILE A 118 5.19 1.54 5.29
C ILE A 118 4.11 0.52 5.60
N PHE A 119 4.46 -0.76 5.67
CA PHE A 119 3.51 -1.79 6.06
C PHE A 119 4.17 -2.98 6.74
N THR A 120 3.38 -3.71 7.51
CA THR A 120 3.76 -4.96 8.16
C THR A 120 2.88 -6.09 7.63
N LEU A 121 3.41 -7.31 7.66
CA LEU A 121 2.67 -8.51 7.26
C LEU A 121 2.48 -9.43 8.46
N VAL A 122 1.29 -10.02 8.57
CA VAL A 122 0.96 -10.99 9.61
C VAL A 122 1.98 -12.13 9.59
N ASN A 123 2.47 -12.54 10.76
CA ASN A 123 3.50 -13.58 10.93
C ASN A 123 4.86 -13.25 10.30
N GLN A 124 5.13 -12.00 9.92
CA GLN A 124 6.44 -11.55 9.46
C GLN A 124 7.04 -10.55 10.44
N ARG A 125 8.13 -10.93 11.10
CA ARG A 125 8.88 -10.06 12.02
C ARG A 125 9.76 -9.09 11.24
N GLY A 126 9.23 -7.91 10.97
CA GLY A 126 9.95 -6.81 10.35
C GLY A 126 8.99 -5.82 9.70
N ILE A 127 9.56 -4.95 8.88
CA ILE A 127 8.80 -3.87 8.26
C ILE A 127 9.18 -3.75 6.78
N TRP A 128 8.17 -3.51 5.96
CA TRP A 128 8.34 -3.16 4.56
C TRP A 128 8.26 -1.66 4.41
N THR A 129 9.13 -1.12 3.58
CA THR A 129 9.13 0.30 3.25
C THR A 129 9.32 0.45 1.75
N ARG A 130 8.53 1.33 1.13
CA ARG A 130 8.67 1.72 -0.26
C ARG A 130 8.79 3.23 -0.36
N ASP A 131 9.78 3.69 -1.10
CA ASP A 131 9.93 5.07 -1.53
C ASP A 131 9.46 5.17 -2.98
N HIS A 132 8.32 5.84 -3.20
CA HIS A 132 7.74 6.03 -4.53
C HIS A 132 8.67 6.82 -5.45
N THR A 133 9.41 7.78 -4.92
CA THR A 133 10.28 8.65 -5.73
C THR A 133 11.47 7.91 -6.33
N LYS A 134 11.89 6.82 -5.69
CA LYS A 134 12.98 5.95 -6.15
C LYS A 134 12.49 4.68 -6.85
N ASP A 135 11.19 4.42 -6.81
CA ASP A 135 10.59 3.13 -7.17
C ASP A 135 11.21 1.94 -6.40
N GLU A 136 11.74 2.18 -5.20
CA GLU A 136 12.44 1.17 -4.42
C GLU A 136 11.58 0.66 -3.26
N MET A 137 11.67 -0.65 -3.00
CA MET A 137 11.05 -1.29 -1.85
C MET A 137 12.07 -2.18 -1.15
N PHE A 138 12.11 -2.09 0.18
CA PHE A 138 13.00 -2.90 0.99
C PHE A 138 12.29 -3.43 2.24
N PHE A 139 12.92 -4.43 2.85
CA PHE A 139 12.46 -5.08 4.08
C PHE A 139 13.57 -5.05 5.12
N ASP A 140 13.23 -4.69 6.36
CA ASP A 140 14.16 -4.72 7.49
C ASP A 140 13.64 -5.61 8.62
N LYS A 141 14.52 -6.46 9.16
CA LYS A 141 14.21 -7.46 10.21
C LYS A 141 14.37 -6.85 11.60
N ILE A 142 13.51 -5.90 11.92
CA ILE A 142 13.59 -5.14 13.17
C ILE A 142 12.71 -5.69 14.31
N GLY A 143 12.00 -6.80 14.07
CA GLY A 143 11.07 -7.40 15.05
C GLY A 143 9.62 -7.02 14.78
N ASN A 144 8.76 -7.18 15.79
CA ASN A 144 7.35 -6.79 15.71
C ASN A 144 7.23 -5.29 15.94
N VAL A 145 6.60 -4.58 15.01
CA VAL A 145 6.38 -3.13 15.09
C VAL A 145 5.17 -2.88 15.96
N HIS A 146 5.33 -2.05 17.00
CA HIS A 146 4.23 -1.64 17.86
C HIS A 146 3.54 -0.40 17.30
N GLU A 147 4.32 0.64 17.02
CA GLU A 147 3.81 1.91 16.51
C GLU A 147 4.82 2.57 15.55
N VAL A 148 4.31 3.31 14.58
CA VAL A 148 5.08 4.11 13.63
C VAL A 148 4.65 5.56 13.76
N PHE A 149 5.62 6.45 13.95
CA PHE A 149 5.41 7.88 14.09
C PHE A 149 6.01 8.64 12.91
N ILE A 150 5.21 9.50 12.30
CA ILE A 150 5.66 10.42 11.24
C ILE A 150 5.72 11.82 11.85
N SER A 151 6.87 12.49 11.73
CA SER A 151 7.00 13.86 12.21
C SER A 151 6.02 14.79 11.50
N PRO A 152 5.28 15.64 12.25
CA PRO A 152 4.37 16.62 11.65
C PRO A 152 5.10 17.77 10.96
N TYR A 153 6.39 17.97 11.26
CA TYR A 153 7.22 19.06 10.70
C TYR A 153 8.05 18.62 9.50
N ASP A 154 8.44 17.34 9.47
CA ASP A 154 9.15 16.74 8.35
C ASP A 154 8.57 15.34 8.09
N PRO A 155 7.64 15.20 7.13
CA PRO A 155 7.01 13.92 6.81
C PRO A 155 7.96 12.80 6.37
N LYS A 156 9.22 13.12 6.05
CA LYS A 156 10.25 12.10 5.74
C LYS A 156 11.00 11.62 6.98
N SER A 157 10.89 12.34 8.09
CA SER A 157 11.40 11.93 9.39
C SER A 157 10.40 10.99 10.05
N ILE A 158 10.64 9.69 9.88
CA ILE A 158 9.78 8.62 10.38
C ILE A 158 10.54 7.80 11.41
N SER A 159 9.97 7.64 12.58
CA SER A 159 10.44 6.75 13.63
C SER A 159 9.44 5.64 13.89
N LEU A 160 9.89 4.58 14.54
CA LEU A 160 9.01 3.54 15.04
C LEU A 160 9.50 3.02 16.37
N ILE A 161 8.60 2.36 17.09
CA ILE A 161 8.91 1.58 18.28
C ILE A 161 8.47 0.12 18.06
N THR A 162 9.31 -0.82 18.48
CA THR A 162 9.01 -2.25 18.42
C THR A 162 8.39 -2.73 19.74
N GLU A 163 7.77 -3.91 19.73
CA GLU A 163 7.27 -4.57 20.96
C GLU A 163 8.38 -4.83 22.01
N GLN A 164 9.64 -4.78 21.61
CA GLN A 164 10.80 -4.88 22.51
C GLN A 164 11.31 -3.51 22.97
N ASN A 165 10.51 -2.46 22.84
CA ASN A 165 10.85 -1.08 23.23
C ASN A 165 12.13 -0.54 22.57
N LYS A 166 12.43 -0.99 21.34
CA LYS A 166 13.53 -0.47 20.53
C LYS A 166 13.01 0.61 19.60
N ILE A 167 13.72 1.73 19.55
CA ILE A 167 13.35 2.87 18.71
C ILE A 167 14.24 2.88 17.47
N TYR A 168 13.62 2.97 16.31
CA TYR A 168 14.31 3.06 15.03
C TYR A 168 13.95 4.36 14.31
N LEU A 169 14.87 4.84 13.49
CA LEU A 169 14.67 5.95 12.56
C LEU A 169 14.87 5.47 11.13
N LEU A 170 13.95 5.85 10.25
CA LEU A 170 14.05 5.54 8.83
C LEU A 170 15.17 6.37 8.18
N ASN A 171 16.11 5.70 7.54
CA ASN A 171 17.10 6.33 6.68
C ASN A 171 16.85 5.94 5.21
N LEU A 172 16.20 6.82 4.48
CA LEU A 172 15.90 6.65 3.05
C LEU A 172 17.14 6.71 2.15
N THR A 173 18.25 7.28 2.60
CA THR A 173 19.47 7.37 1.78
C THR A 173 20.08 5.98 1.56
N ILE A 174 20.02 5.13 2.59
CA ILE A 174 20.57 3.77 2.55
C ILE A 174 19.48 2.69 2.61
N ASN A 175 18.20 3.07 2.51
CA ASN A 175 17.05 2.17 2.57
C ASN A 175 17.09 1.21 3.78
N LYS A 176 17.23 1.78 4.98
CA LYS A 176 17.37 1.01 6.22
C LYS A 176 16.70 1.67 7.42
N TRP A 177 16.25 0.87 8.37
CA TRP A 177 15.85 1.33 9.70
C TRP A 177 17.06 1.30 10.64
N SER A 178 17.48 2.47 11.09
CA SER A 178 18.62 2.64 11.99
C SER A 178 18.15 2.60 13.43
N LEU A 179 18.68 1.68 14.21
CA LEU A 179 18.44 1.62 15.65
C LEU A 179 18.99 2.88 16.32
N LEU A 180 18.13 3.62 17.02
CA LEU A 180 18.51 4.77 17.81
C LEU A 180 18.72 4.42 19.28
N PHE A 181 17.84 3.58 19.83
CA PHE A 181 17.83 3.29 21.26
C PHE A 181 17.30 1.88 21.55
N GLU A 182 17.89 1.19 22.53
CA GLU A 182 17.39 -0.07 23.08
C GLU A 182 16.90 0.13 24.52
N ASN A 183 15.83 -0.58 24.90
CA ASN A 183 15.25 -0.57 26.26
C ASN A 183 14.67 0.79 26.69
N SER A 184 13.83 1.39 25.86
CA SER A 184 13.03 2.55 26.29
C SER A 184 11.95 2.09 27.29
N THR A 185 12.27 2.09 28.58
CA THR A 185 11.27 1.81 29.63
C THR A 185 10.25 2.93 29.80
N ASN A 186 10.45 4.09 29.15
CA ASN A 186 9.50 5.20 29.06
C ASN A 186 9.98 6.24 28.02
N PRO A 187 9.63 6.14 26.72
CA PRO A 187 9.87 7.24 25.80
C PRO A 187 8.93 8.40 26.14
N GLN A 188 9.48 9.52 26.62
CA GLN A 188 8.73 10.78 26.72
C GLN A 188 8.78 11.47 25.36
N TRP A 189 7.60 11.77 24.82
CA TRP A 189 7.40 12.53 23.58
C TRP A 189 6.78 13.89 23.93
#